data_AF-A0A259T4T1-F1
#
_entry.id   AF-A0A259T4T1-F1
#
_cell.length_a   1.000
_cell.length_b   1.000
_cell.length_c   1.000
_cell.angle_alpha   90.00
_cell.angle_beta   90.00
_cell.angle_gamma   90.00
#
_symmetry.space_group_name_H-M   'P 1'
#
loop_
_entity.id
_entity.type
_entity.pdbx_description
1 polymer ?
#
loop_
_entity_poly.entity_id
_entity_poly.type
_entity_poly.pdbx_seq_one_letter_code
_entity_poly.pdbx_strand_id
1 'polypeptide(L)'
;MAIGDKLTSRDQLYGRDSVDLLARTLYGETENDSESRVGVAYVVANRKNATSGEFKNLTTIEAVVLQKNAFSCFWDDNLAKCLAPDTSSAVWKNCVGVAQNLSSFSNPIGDKLFYTVTTLFNKLSYTDNGKLYYDFPGGSTVVITSKVALGAHTFFNYTL
;
A
#
# COMPACT_ATOMS: atom_id res chain seq x y z
N MET A 1 3.78 -21.78 -9.17
CA MET A 1 4.88 -20.96 -8.60
C MET A 1 4.65 -20.85 -7.11
N ALA A 2 5.68 -21.04 -6.30
CA ALA A 2 5.58 -20.84 -4.87
C ALA A 2 5.62 -19.34 -4.52
N ILE A 3 4.98 -18.99 -3.40
CA ILE A 3 5.03 -17.63 -2.86
C ILE A 3 6.49 -17.30 -2.50
N GLY A 4 6.99 -16.16 -2.97
CA GLY A 4 8.36 -15.72 -2.74
C GLY A 4 9.39 -16.22 -3.75
N ASP A 5 9.00 -17.04 -4.73
CA ASP A 5 9.89 -17.50 -5.81
C ASP A 5 10.62 -16.31 -6.44
N LYS A 6 11.95 -16.40 -6.52
CA LYS A 6 12.81 -15.35 -7.06
C LYS A 6 12.41 -14.99 -8.49
N LEU A 7 12.27 -13.70 -8.73
CA LEU A 7 12.05 -13.10 -10.05
C LEU A 7 13.31 -12.38 -10.52
N THR A 8 13.47 -12.28 -11.83
CA THR A 8 14.55 -11.56 -12.50
C THR A 8 14.09 -10.27 -13.15
N SER A 9 12.79 -10.05 -13.33
CA SER A 9 12.25 -8.79 -13.86
C SER A 9 10.85 -8.47 -13.32
N ARG A 10 10.48 -7.18 -13.42
CA ARG A 10 9.14 -6.69 -13.07
C ARG A 10 8.04 -7.35 -13.92
N ASP A 11 8.33 -7.68 -15.17
CA ASP A 11 7.34 -8.28 -16.08
C ASP A 11 6.86 -9.64 -15.58
N GLN A 12 7.66 -10.34 -14.78
CA GLN A 12 7.26 -11.60 -14.16
C GLN A 12 6.29 -11.44 -12.98
N LEU A 13 5.96 -10.20 -12.57
CA LEU A 13 4.91 -9.93 -11.58
C LEU A 13 3.51 -10.06 -12.19
N TYR A 14 3.35 -9.84 -13.50
CA TYR A 14 2.06 -9.98 -14.16
C TYR A 14 1.68 -11.46 -14.29
N GLY A 15 0.43 -11.79 -13.97
CA GLY A 15 -0.10 -13.15 -13.90
C GLY A 15 0.31 -13.92 -12.65
N ARG A 16 0.92 -13.29 -11.64
CA ARG A 16 1.25 -13.98 -10.39
C ARG A 16 0.06 -14.13 -9.47
N ASP A 17 0.22 -15.07 -8.54
CA ASP A 17 -0.75 -15.30 -7.48
C ASP A 17 -0.97 -14.03 -6.65
N SER A 18 -2.24 -13.75 -6.33
CA SER A 18 -2.62 -12.54 -5.59
C SER A 18 -2.00 -12.46 -4.19
N VAL A 19 -1.77 -13.59 -3.53
CA VAL A 19 -1.11 -13.65 -2.22
C VAL A 19 0.37 -13.32 -2.36
N ASP A 20 1.05 -13.84 -3.39
CA ASP A 20 2.46 -13.51 -3.65
C ASP A 20 2.62 -12.01 -3.95
N LEU A 21 1.75 -11.46 -4.80
CA LEU A 21 1.76 -10.03 -5.14
C LEU A 21 1.52 -9.15 -3.92
N LEU A 22 0.51 -9.47 -3.11
CA LEU A 22 0.23 -8.71 -1.90
C LEU A 22 1.39 -8.83 -0.90
N ALA A 23 1.95 -10.03 -0.69
CA ALA A 23 3.09 -10.22 0.22
C ALA A 23 4.33 -9.43 -0.21
N ARG A 24 4.66 -9.39 -1.52
CA ARG A 24 5.74 -8.56 -2.05
C ARG A 24 5.51 -7.08 -1.84
N THR A 25 4.27 -6.63 -2.06
CA THR A 25 3.86 -5.25 -1.81
C THR A 25 4.07 -4.90 -0.33
N LEU A 26 3.55 -5.72 0.59
CA LEU A 26 3.71 -5.49 2.03
C LEU A 26 5.18 -5.51 2.45
N TYR A 27 5.99 -6.40 1.88
CA TYR A 27 7.41 -6.46 2.16
C TYR A 27 8.13 -5.18 1.68
N GLY A 28 7.81 -4.69 0.48
CA GLY A 28 8.31 -3.42 -0.05
C GLY A 28 7.95 -2.22 0.85
N GLU A 29 6.67 -2.11 1.20
CA GLU A 29 6.10 -0.91 1.82
C GLU A 29 6.24 -0.87 3.36
N THR A 30 6.38 -2.03 4.01
CA THR A 30 6.23 -2.14 5.47
C THR A 30 7.31 -2.97 6.16
N GLU A 31 8.45 -3.23 5.51
CA GLU A 31 9.52 -4.07 6.07
C GLU A 31 9.92 -3.65 7.49
N ASN A 32 10.11 -2.35 7.70
CA ASN A 32 10.51 -1.75 8.97
C ASN A 32 9.33 -1.23 9.82
N ASP A 33 8.09 -1.56 9.44
CA ASP A 33 6.87 -1.08 10.10
C ASP A 33 5.77 -2.16 10.09
N SER A 34 5.89 -3.11 11.02
CA SER A 34 4.91 -4.19 11.15
C SER A 34 3.52 -3.71 11.56
N GLU A 35 3.40 -2.56 12.24
CA GLU A 35 2.12 -2.05 12.74
C GLU A 35 1.23 -1.55 11.59
N SER A 36 1.82 -0.91 10.58
CA SER A 36 1.08 -0.45 9.40
C SER A 36 0.70 -1.54 8.41
N ARG A 37 1.28 -2.75 8.53
CA ARG A 37 1.18 -3.81 7.51
C ARG A 37 -0.24 -4.22 7.18
N VAL A 38 -1.07 -4.39 8.20
CA VAL A 38 -2.49 -4.70 8.01
C VAL A 38 -3.22 -3.51 7.37
N GLY A 39 -2.89 -2.28 7.76
CA GLY A 39 -3.42 -1.06 7.12
C GLY A 39 -3.10 -1.00 5.63
N VAL A 40 -1.85 -1.23 5.22
CA VAL A 40 -1.45 -1.25 3.80
C VAL A 40 -2.16 -2.36 3.03
N ALA A 41 -2.34 -3.54 3.64
CA ALA A 41 -3.11 -4.62 3.02
C ALA A 41 -4.57 -4.21 2.78
N TYR A 42 -5.18 -3.49 3.72
CA TYR A 42 -6.53 -2.93 3.55
C TYR A 42 -6.59 -1.78 2.56
N VAL A 43 -5.53 -0.98 2.37
CA VAL A 43 -5.48 -0.01 1.26
C VAL A 43 -5.65 -0.74 -0.07
N VAL A 44 -4.93 -1.84 -0.28
CA VAL A 44 -5.06 -2.65 -1.51
C VAL A 44 -6.48 -3.20 -1.63
N ALA A 45 -7.05 -3.74 -0.56
CA ALA A 45 -8.42 -4.28 -0.56
C ALA A 45 -9.49 -3.19 -0.83
N ASN A 46 -9.35 -2.02 -0.21
CA ASN A 46 -10.26 -0.88 -0.39
C ASN A 46 -10.19 -0.34 -1.81
N ARG A 47 -8.98 -0.15 -2.37
CA ARG A 47 -8.79 0.26 -3.77
C ARG A 47 -9.41 -0.74 -4.74
N LYS A 48 -9.20 -2.05 -4.49
CA LYS A 48 -9.79 -3.11 -5.30
C LYS A 48 -11.32 -3.09 -5.32
N ASN A 49 -11.91 -2.74 -4.17
CA ASN A 49 -13.35 -2.70 -3.96
C ASN A 49 -13.96 -1.31 -4.20
N ALA A 50 -13.17 -0.33 -4.62
CA ALA A 50 -13.66 1.02 -4.87
C ALA A 50 -14.64 1.01 -6.05
N THR A 51 -15.79 1.64 -5.89
CA THR A 51 -16.82 1.76 -6.94
C THR A 51 -16.82 3.13 -7.60
N SER A 52 -16.00 4.06 -7.11
CA SER A 52 -15.87 5.44 -7.57
C SER A 52 -14.42 5.92 -7.47
N GLY A 53 -14.15 7.12 -7.98
CA GLY A 53 -12.81 7.71 -7.94
C GLY A 53 -11.81 7.03 -8.89
N GLU A 54 -10.52 7.23 -8.61
CA GLU A 54 -9.40 6.81 -9.46
C GLU A 54 -9.18 5.29 -9.51
N PHE A 55 -9.63 4.55 -8.48
CA PHE A 55 -9.40 3.11 -8.37
C PHE A 55 -10.57 2.25 -8.87
N LYS A 56 -11.67 2.86 -9.33
CA LYS A 56 -12.93 2.16 -9.68
C LYS A 56 -12.83 1.05 -10.73
N ASN A 57 -11.76 1.05 -11.52
CA ASN A 57 -11.54 0.07 -12.59
C ASN A 57 -10.48 -0.99 -12.21
N LEU A 58 -9.95 -0.97 -10.99
CA LEU A 58 -8.86 -1.85 -10.55
C LEU A 58 -9.41 -3.02 -9.75
N THR A 59 -10.09 -3.95 -10.41
CA THR A 59 -10.88 -4.98 -9.71
C THR A 59 -10.07 -6.19 -9.23
N THR A 60 -8.74 -6.19 -9.38
CA THR A 60 -7.84 -7.28 -8.94
C THR A 60 -6.70 -6.76 -8.09
N ILE A 61 -6.12 -7.62 -7.24
CA ILE A 61 -4.90 -7.27 -6.47
C ILE A 61 -3.79 -6.84 -7.42
N GLU A 62 -3.58 -7.59 -8.50
CA GLU A 62 -2.58 -7.26 -9.53
C GLU A 62 -2.80 -5.86 -10.12
N ALA A 63 -4.03 -5.53 -10.53
CA ALA A 63 -4.35 -4.22 -11.11
C ALA A 63 -4.07 -3.08 -10.13
N VAL A 64 -4.34 -3.29 -8.83
CA VAL A 64 -4.09 -2.29 -7.80
C VAL A 64 -2.59 -2.13 -7.51
N VAL A 65 -1.88 -3.24 -7.28
CA VAL A 65 -0.48 -3.16 -6.81
C VAL A 65 0.50 -2.85 -7.94
N LEU A 66 0.19 -3.26 -9.16
CA LEU A 66 0.99 -2.97 -10.36
C LEU A 66 0.49 -1.74 -11.12
N GLN A 67 -0.49 -1.00 -10.60
CA GLN A 67 -0.76 0.33 -11.13
C GLN A 67 0.50 1.18 -11.00
N LYS A 68 0.87 1.83 -12.10
CA LYS A 68 2.09 2.64 -12.18
C LYS A 68 2.15 3.65 -11.03
N ASN A 69 3.25 3.61 -10.28
CA ASN A 69 3.55 4.47 -9.13
C ASN A 69 2.58 4.36 -7.94
N ALA A 70 1.65 3.39 -7.91
CA ALA A 70 0.72 3.23 -6.78
C ALA A 70 1.39 2.69 -5.50
N PHE A 71 2.48 1.93 -5.68
CA PHE A 71 3.34 1.37 -4.64
C PHE A 71 4.78 1.49 -5.13
N SER A 72 5.58 2.36 -4.51
CA SER A 72 6.87 2.77 -5.06
C SER A 72 7.84 1.59 -5.18
N CYS A 73 7.68 0.58 -4.32
CA CYS A 73 8.55 -0.58 -4.26
C CYS A 73 8.64 -1.41 -5.56
N PHE A 74 7.71 -1.25 -6.51
CA PHE A 74 7.77 -1.87 -7.84
C PHE A 74 8.36 -0.98 -8.94
N TRP A 75 8.70 0.27 -8.61
CA TRP A 75 9.12 1.31 -9.55
C TRP A 75 10.42 2.01 -9.15
N ASP A 76 10.89 1.80 -7.91
CA ASP A 76 12.10 2.39 -7.36
C ASP A 76 13.19 1.35 -7.04
N ASP A 77 14.22 1.78 -6.31
CA ASP A 77 15.38 0.97 -5.93
C ASP A 77 15.03 -0.23 -5.03
N ASN A 78 13.82 -0.29 -4.44
CA ASN A 78 13.35 -1.44 -3.67
C ASN A 78 12.85 -2.61 -4.54
N LEU A 79 12.77 -2.44 -5.87
CA LEU A 79 12.28 -3.48 -6.77
C LEU A 79 13.04 -4.79 -6.61
N ALA A 80 14.37 -4.76 -6.52
CA ALA A 80 15.19 -5.97 -6.39
C ALA A 80 14.80 -6.81 -5.16
N LYS A 81 14.55 -6.14 -4.03
CA LYS A 81 14.06 -6.75 -2.79
C LYS A 81 12.67 -7.37 -2.98
N CYS A 82 11.79 -6.70 -3.71
CA CYS A 82 10.42 -7.19 -3.96
C CYS A 82 10.41 -8.35 -4.95
N LEU A 83 11.36 -8.44 -5.87
CA LEU A 83 11.54 -9.55 -6.81
C LEU A 83 12.17 -10.78 -6.16
N ALA A 84 13.04 -10.58 -5.16
CA ALA A 84 13.75 -11.66 -4.47
C ALA A 84 13.69 -11.47 -2.95
N PRO A 85 12.51 -11.61 -2.31
CA PRO A 85 12.39 -11.44 -0.87
C PRO A 85 13.20 -12.51 -0.12
N ASP A 86 13.73 -12.17 1.06
CA ASP A 86 14.31 -13.17 1.95
C ASP A 86 13.18 -14.02 2.58
N THR A 87 12.90 -15.16 1.95
CA THR A 87 11.81 -16.05 2.33
C THR A 87 12.02 -16.72 3.70
N SER A 88 13.25 -16.69 4.23
CA SER A 88 13.56 -17.22 5.54
C SER A 88 13.26 -16.23 6.67
N SER A 89 13.22 -14.93 6.35
CA SER A 89 13.03 -13.84 7.31
C SER A 89 11.67 -13.89 8.00
N ALA A 90 11.64 -13.45 9.26
CA ALA A 90 10.40 -13.30 10.02
C ALA A 90 9.48 -12.24 9.39
N VAL A 91 10.06 -11.20 8.80
CA VAL A 91 9.33 -10.11 8.14
C VAL A 91 8.57 -10.64 6.93
N TRP A 92 9.22 -11.40 6.04
CA TRP A 92 8.57 -12.01 4.89
C TRP A 92 7.44 -12.95 5.32
N LYS A 93 7.71 -13.84 6.27
CA LYS A 93 6.71 -14.79 6.79
C LYS A 93 5.48 -14.07 7.35
N ASN A 94 5.67 -12.93 8.02
CA ASN A 94 4.55 -12.11 8.49
C ASN A 94 3.79 -11.44 7.34
N CYS A 95 4.48 -10.94 6.31
CA CYS A 95 3.84 -10.39 5.11
C CYS A 95 2.97 -11.45 4.40
N VAL A 96 3.49 -12.68 4.23
CA VAL A 96 2.73 -13.80 3.69
C VAL A 96 1.54 -14.15 4.57
N GLY A 97 1.73 -14.20 5.90
CA GLY A 97 0.67 -14.48 6.86
C GLY A 97 -0.49 -13.48 6.77
N VAL A 98 -0.19 -12.18 6.66
CA VAL A 98 -1.21 -11.14 6.45
C VAL A 98 -1.87 -11.30 5.07
N ALA A 99 -1.10 -11.51 4.01
CA ALA A 99 -1.63 -11.64 2.66
C ALA A 99 -2.58 -12.84 2.51
N GLN A 100 -2.27 -13.97 3.15
CA GLN A 100 -3.10 -15.18 3.13
C GLN A 100 -4.37 -15.06 3.96
N ASN A 101 -4.32 -14.29 5.04
CA ASN A 101 -5.35 -14.31 6.08
C ASN A 101 -5.97 -12.93 6.31
N LEU A 102 -5.97 -12.04 5.31
CA LEU A 102 -6.43 -10.66 5.49
C LEU A 102 -7.85 -10.58 6.07
N SER A 103 -8.76 -11.47 5.66
CA SER A 103 -10.13 -11.53 6.17
C SER A 103 -10.24 -11.86 7.66
N SER A 104 -9.19 -12.41 8.26
CA SER A 104 -9.11 -12.76 9.68
C SER A 104 -8.74 -11.56 10.56
N PHE A 105 -8.29 -10.46 9.95
CA PHE A 105 -8.00 -9.21 10.65
C PHE A 105 -9.23 -8.29 10.61
N SER A 106 -9.34 -7.38 11.57
CA SER A 106 -10.23 -6.23 11.46
C SER A 106 -9.55 -5.15 10.63
N ASN A 107 -10.30 -4.40 9.83
CA ASN A 107 -9.77 -3.28 9.06
C ASN A 107 -9.48 -2.08 9.98
N PRO A 108 -8.21 -1.77 10.29
CA PRO A 108 -7.87 -0.74 11.26
C PRO A 108 -7.94 0.68 10.67
N ILE A 109 -8.02 0.79 9.34
CA ILE A 109 -8.06 2.07 8.63
C ILE A 109 -9.48 2.43 8.14
N GLY A 110 -10.44 1.50 8.25
CA GLY A 110 -11.76 1.67 7.66
C GLY A 110 -11.67 1.81 6.14
N ASP A 111 -12.23 2.87 5.58
CA ASP A 111 -12.37 3.10 4.14
C ASP A 111 -11.21 3.85 3.47
N LYS A 112 -10.07 4.07 4.15
CA LYS A 112 -8.99 4.90 3.57
C LYS A 112 -8.38 4.23 2.34
N LEU A 113 -8.14 5.06 1.32
CA LEU A 113 -7.58 4.65 0.03
C LEU A 113 -6.13 5.10 -0.16
N PHE A 114 -5.65 6.04 0.64
CA PHE A 114 -4.33 6.62 0.54
C PHE A 114 -3.56 6.46 1.85
N TYR A 115 -2.24 6.46 1.74
CA TYR A 115 -1.36 6.49 2.90
C TYR A 115 -0.03 7.15 2.53
N THR A 116 0.66 7.65 3.54
CA THR A 116 2.04 8.11 3.44
C THR A 116 2.69 8.04 4.81
N VAL A 117 4.02 8.12 4.87
CA VAL A 117 4.74 8.16 6.14
C VAL A 117 4.26 9.37 6.93
N THR A 118 3.91 9.18 8.21
CA THR A 118 3.32 10.22 9.07
C THR A 118 4.18 11.48 9.16
N THR A 119 5.51 11.35 9.18
CA THR A 119 6.43 12.49 9.18
C THR A 119 6.32 13.31 7.89
N LEU A 120 6.17 12.65 6.74
CA LEU A 120 5.96 13.31 5.45
C LEU A 120 4.56 13.94 5.38
N PHE A 121 3.53 13.23 5.87
CA PHE A 121 2.18 13.76 5.97
C PHE A 121 2.16 15.07 6.74
N ASN A 122 2.74 15.09 7.95
CA ASN A 122 2.77 16.27 8.81
C ASN A 122 3.59 17.41 8.22
N LYS A 123 4.66 17.10 7.48
CA LYS A 123 5.50 18.11 6.82
C LYS A 123 4.77 18.82 5.67
N LEU A 124 3.95 18.09 4.92
CA LEU A 124 3.28 18.57 3.70
C LEU A 124 1.80 18.90 3.94
N SER A 125 1.34 18.87 5.19
CA SER A 125 -0.02 19.24 5.54
C SER A 125 -0.06 20.59 6.25
N TYR A 126 -1.10 21.36 5.97
CA TYR A 126 -1.38 22.60 6.68
C TYR A 126 -2.89 22.79 6.84
N THR A 127 -3.28 23.56 7.85
CA THR A 127 -4.68 23.92 8.07
C THR A 127 -4.91 25.35 7.61
N ASP A 128 -5.88 25.55 6.73
CA ASP A 128 -6.36 26.87 6.35
C ASP A 128 -7.89 26.88 6.34
N ASN A 129 -8.49 27.95 6.87
CA ASN A 129 -9.95 28.13 6.96
C ASN A 129 -10.71 26.89 7.49
N GLY A 130 -10.15 26.21 8.49
CA GLY A 130 -10.74 25.02 9.12
C GLY A 130 -10.66 23.73 8.31
N LYS A 131 -9.99 23.74 7.16
CA LYS A 131 -9.75 22.55 6.31
C LYS A 131 -8.31 22.11 6.40
N LEU A 132 -8.10 20.80 6.44
CA LEU A 132 -6.77 20.19 6.37
C LEU A 132 -6.40 19.97 4.92
N TYR A 133 -5.32 20.60 4.47
CA TYR A 133 -4.75 20.43 3.14
C TYR A 133 -3.54 19.51 3.20
N TYR A 134 -3.29 18.80 2.10
CA TYR A 134 -2.08 18.00 1.90
C TYR A 134 -1.51 18.25 0.51
N ASP A 135 -0.24 18.64 0.45
CA ASP A 135 0.51 18.84 -0.79
C ASP A 135 1.07 17.51 -1.28
N PHE A 136 0.42 16.88 -2.27
CA PHE A 136 0.93 15.64 -2.83
C PHE A 136 2.31 15.85 -3.49
N PRO A 137 3.32 15.04 -3.15
CA PRO A 137 4.62 15.10 -3.83
C PRO A 137 4.46 14.90 -5.34
N GLY A 138 4.82 15.92 -6.13
CA GLY A 138 4.68 15.89 -7.60
C GLY A 138 3.24 15.95 -8.11
N GLY A 139 2.27 16.30 -7.26
CA GLY A 139 0.86 16.39 -7.59
C GLY A 139 0.23 17.71 -7.16
N SER A 140 -1.09 17.72 -7.05
CA SER A 140 -1.87 18.86 -6.58
C SER A 140 -2.10 18.83 -5.07
N THR A 141 -2.26 20.00 -4.47
CA THR A 141 -2.79 20.12 -3.10
C THR A 141 -4.24 19.63 -3.06
N VAL A 142 -4.57 18.82 -2.05
CA VAL A 142 -5.93 18.27 -1.86
C VAL A 142 -6.47 18.62 -0.48
N VAL A 143 -7.79 18.49 -0.31
CA VAL A 143 -8.44 18.61 1.00
C VAL A 143 -8.62 17.22 1.61
N ILE A 144 -8.04 16.98 2.77
CA ILE A 144 -8.18 15.73 3.52
C ILE A 144 -9.57 15.68 4.15
N THR A 145 -10.34 14.65 3.81
CA THR A 145 -11.72 14.46 4.30
C THR A 145 -11.78 13.60 5.55
N SER A 146 -10.83 12.68 5.72
CA SER A 146 -10.69 11.85 6.91
C SER A 146 -9.29 11.23 6.97
N LYS A 147 -8.77 10.98 8.18
CA LYS A 147 -7.47 10.34 8.38
C LYS A 147 -7.40 9.50 9.65
N VAL A 148 -6.48 8.55 9.68
CA VAL A 148 -6.14 7.73 10.84
C VAL A 148 -4.64 7.41 10.82
N ALA A 149 -3.97 7.53 11.96
CA ALA A 149 -2.57 7.14 12.11
C ALA A 149 -2.50 5.70 12.61
N LEU A 150 -1.59 4.92 12.04
CA LEU A 150 -1.31 3.54 12.41
C LEU A 150 0.16 3.26 12.08
N GLY A 151 0.93 2.77 13.06
CA GLY A 151 2.38 2.61 12.91
C GLY A 151 3.07 3.90 12.48
N ALA A 152 4.00 3.81 11.53
CA ALA A 152 4.69 4.95 10.96
C ALA A 152 3.89 5.69 9.86
N HIS A 153 2.65 5.28 9.58
CA HIS A 153 1.86 5.79 8.46
C HIS A 153 0.60 6.54 8.88
N THR A 154 0.22 7.51 8.06
CA THR A 154 -1.08 8.17 8.11
C THR A 154 -1.87 7.73 6.89
N PHE A 155 -3.04 7.13 7.14
CA PHE A 155 -3.99 6.68 6.12
C PHE A 155 -5.10 7.72 6.00
N PHE A 156 -5.51 8.05 4.78
CA PHE A 156 -6.46 9.15 4.54
C PHE A 156 -7.30 8.97 3.27
N ASN A 157 -8.37 9.77 3.19
CA ASN A 157 -9.15 10.06 1.99
C ASN A 157 -9.11 11.56 1.74
N TYR A 158 -9.31 11.97 0.49
CA TYR A 158 -9.29 13.36 0.10
C TYR A 158 -10.41 13.70 -0.90
N THR A 159 -10.65 15.00 -1.09
CA THR A 159 -11.34 15.57 -2.24
C THR A 159 -10.42 16.56 -2.93
N LEU A 160 -10.61 16.71 -4.25
CA LEU A 160 -10.10 17.86 -4.99
C LEU A 160 -10.81 19.14 -4.52
#